data_AF-J9D2K3-F1
#
_entry.id   AF-J9D2K3-F1
#
_cell.length_a   1.000
_cell.length_b   1.000
_cell.length_c   1.000
_cell.angle_alpha   90.00
_cell.angle_beta   90.00
_cell.angle_gamma   90.00
#
_symmetry.space_group_name_H-M   'P 1'
#
loop_
_entity.id
_entity.type
_entity.pdbx_description
1 polymer ?
#
loop_
_entity_poly.entity_id
_entity_poly.type
_entity_poly.pdbx_seq_one_letter_code
_entity_poly.pdbx_strand_id
1 'polypeptide(L)'
;MLTLSKNENDLFHSCENINQHFLRHRLILEKDNYNFIPRSYLDVLKYMKSIIPDKWQKTNIKNCKDRIHLKMAQNNEIEYHISPKYRDFVFYRRTNTNMVIGIHINNAKICSSNIYWEDGVLIGKNCSIGHYIYFGKNVTVSDFSTINNNSYIGEGSFIGSNSVLKYKTYIGNYNIIDKNNKIGLFFDQAIDKNIIDDDKNVKYLADELKKSPFFLIICDQNFFGKDGIIEINTLIMSKNIFDSKYIIKSLATISDSNSFPRYFKASECSFNGYSRKYRENLDFLSKRRDYMGKDDERNLLVIETKNIFHEVHKKFNEKNTIVYLPKKLRYKKYYCGNNREQEV
;
A
#
# COMPACT_ATOMS: atom_id res chain seq x y z
N MET A 1 -45.60 -39.32 -16.31
CA MET A 1 -44.36 -39.25 -15.50
C MET A 1 -43.32 -38.53 -16.34
N LEU A 2 -43.08 -37.26 -16.05
CA LEU A 2 -42.18 -36.38 -16.79
C LEU A 2 -40.74 -36.54 -16.29
N THR A 3 -39.82 -36.80 -17.22
CA THR A 3 -38.37 -36.80 -17.04
C THR A 3 -37.85 -35.36 -16.95
N LEU A 4 -37.22 -35.02 -15.83
CA LEU A 4 -36.44 -33.78 -15.67
C LEU A 4 -34.94 -34.07 -15.87
N SER A 5 -34.32 -33.17 -16.63
CA SER A 5 -32.98 -33.26 -17.23
C SER A 5 -31.84 -33.00 -16.25
N LYS A 6 -30.75 -33.77 -16.42
CA LYS A 6 -29.38 -33.43 -16.04
C LYS A 6 -29.02 -32.04 -16.58
N ASN A 7 -28.86 -31.02 -15.73
CA ASN A 7 -28.12 -29.78 -16.06
C ASN A 7 -27.96 -28.79 -14.87
N GLU A 8 -27.63 -29.25 -13.67
CA GLU A 8 -27.35 -28.32 -12.54
C GLU A 8 -26.02 -28.55 -11.79
N ASN A 9 -25.24 -29.58 -12.14
CA ASN A 9 -23.99 -29.89 -11.42
C ASN A 9 -22.72 -29.21 -11.95
N ASP A 10 -22.76 -28.54 -13.12
CA ASP A 10 -21.57 -27.91 -13.71
C ASP A 10 -21.41 -26.41 -13.37
N LEU A 11 -22.31 -25.84 -12.55
CA LEU A 11 -22.25 -24.44 -12.13
C LEU A 11 -21.65 -24.21 -10.73
N PHE A 12 -21.33 -25.28 -10.00
CA PHE A 12 -20.78 -25.17 -8.63
C PHE A 12 -19.25 -25.28 -8.54
N HIS A 13 -18.54 -25.67 -9.60
CA HIS A 13 -17.08 -25.86 -9.55
C HIS A 13 -16.23 -24.63 -9.95
N SER A 14 -16.82 -23.48 -10.30
CA SER A 14 -16.05 -22.28 -10.69
C SER A 14 -15.85 -21.23 -9.59
N CYS A 15 -16.44 -21.42 -8.39
CA CYS A 15 -16.34 -20.45 -7.28
C CYS A 15 -15.25 -20.75 -6.24
N GLU A 16 -14.61 -21.93 -6.26
CA GLU A 16 -13.64 -22.33 -5.22
C GLU A 16 -12.26 -21.65 -5.32
N ASN A 17 -11.89 -21.09 -6.48
CA ASN A 17 -10.58 -20.46 -6.68
C ASN A 17 -10.48 -18.99 -6.21
N ILE A 18 -11.59 -18.37 -5.78
CA ILE A 18 -11.55 -16.97 -5.32
C ILE A 18 -11.13 -16.89 -3.84
N ASN A 19 -11.38 -17.95 -3.06
CA ASN A 19 -11.02 -17.98 -1.64
C ASN A 19 -9.52 -18.25 -1.39
N GLN A 20 -8.78 -18.81 -2.36
CA GLN A 20 -7.36 -19.12 -2.16
C GLN A 20 -6.43 -17.89 -2.26
N HIS A 21 -6.85 -16.81 -2.94
CA HIS A 21 -6.04 -15.60 -3.03
C HIS A 21 -6.10 -14.72 -1.78
N PHE A 22 -7.11 -14.89 -0.92
CA PHE A 22 -7.26 -14.15 0.35
C PHE A 22 -6.62 -14.87 1.56
N LEU A 23 -6.09 -16.08 1.40
CA LEU A 23 -5.40 -16.82 2.46
C LEU A 23 -3.92 -16.40 2.67
N ARG A 24 -3.46 -15.29 2.09
CA ARG A 24 -2.01 -15.03 1.89
C ARG A 24 -1.31 -14.20 2.96
N HIS A 25 -1.87 -14.11 4.17
CA HIS A 25 -1.15 -13.54 5.31
C HIS A 25 -0.82 -14.65 6.30
N ARG A 26 0.29 -15.36 6.11
CA ARG A 26 0.68 -16.49 7.00
C ARG A 26 0.77 -16.10 8.48
N LEU A 27 0.93 -14.80 8.78
CA LEU A 27 0.93 -14.22 10.14
C LEU A 27 -0.45 -13.90 10.71
N ILE A 28 -1.51 -13.81 9.90
CA ILE A 28 -2.89 -13.49 10.35
C ILE A 28 -3.83 -14.68 10.07
N LEU A 29 -3.28 -15.84 9.70
CA LEU A 29 -4.05 -17.03 9.34
C LEU A 29 -4.70 -17.76 10.52
N GLU A 30 -4.58 -17.30 11.76
CA GLU A 30 -5.07 -18.09 12.90
C GLU A 30 -6.43 -17.70 13.48
N LYS A 31 -7.09 -16.57 13.16
CA LYS A 31 -8.50 -16.38 13.59
C LYS A 31 -9.41 -15.32 12.94
N ASP A 32 -8.93 -14.26 12.29
CA ASP A 32 -9.81 -13.08 12.05
C ASP A 32 -9.85 -12.49 10.61
N ASN A 33 -9.24 -13.14 9.61
CA ASN A 33 -8.97 -12.55 8.29
C ASN A 33 -10.19 -12.17 7.43
N TYR A 34 -11.39 -12.68 7.70
CA TYR A 34 -12.58 -12.39 6.89
C TYR A 34 -13.30 -11.09 7.25
N ASN A 35 -12.82 -10.35 8.26
CA ASN A 35 -13.54 -9.18 8.78
C ASN A 35 -13.06 -7.82 8.22
N PHE A 36 -11.94 -7.74 7.49
CA PHE A 36 -11.40 -6.44 7.05
C PHE A 36 -12.03 -5.93 5.74
N ILE A 37 -12.27 -6.81 4.77
CA ILE A 37 -12.88 -6.43 3.49
C ILE A 37 -14.40 -6.64 3.59
N PRO A 38 -15.22 -5.59 3.38
CA PRO A 38 -16.67 -5.73 3.37
C PRO A 38 -17.12 -6.81 2.39
N ARG A 39 -18.12 -7.62 2.77
CA ARG A 39 -18.64 -8.70 1.91
C ARG A 39 -19.11 -8.21 0.54
N SER A 40 -19.68 -7.00 0.49
CA SER A 40 -20.06 -6.34 -0.77
C SER A 40 -18.88 -6.16 -1.72
N TYR A 41 -17.66 -5.92 -1.21
CA TYR A 41 -16.46 -5.73 -2.02
C TYR A 41 -15.95 -7.06 -2.56
N LEU A 42 -16.06 -8.13 -1.77
CA LEU A 42 -15.76 -9.49 -2.24
C LEU A 42 -16.67 -9.88 -3.41
N ASP A 43 -17.95 -9.54 -3.35
CA ASP A 43 -18.89 -9.81 -4.44
C ASP A 43 -18.57 -9.01 -5.71
N VAL A 44 -18.12 -7.75 -5.56
CA VAL A 44 -17.63 -6.93 -6.70
C VAL A 44 -16.36 -7.52 -7.31
N LEU A 45 -15.41 -7.97 -6.49
CA LEU A 45 -14.18 -8.63 -6.97
C LEU A 45 -14.48 -9.94 -7.71
N LYS A 46 -15.43 -10.74 -7.20
CA LYS A 46 -15.94 -11.93 -7.91
C LYS A 46 -16.52 -11.55 -9.27
N TYR A 47 -17.30 -10.47 -9.31
CA TYR A 47 -17.87 -9.98 -10.55
C TYR A 47 -16.81 -9.54 -11.56
N MET A 48 -15.77 -8.81 -11.13
CA MET A 48 -14.68 -8.35 -12.01
C MET A 48 -14.05 -9.50 -12.81
N LYS A 49 -13.83 -10.65 -12.18
CA LYS A 49 -13.29 -11.86 -12.82
C LYS A 49 -14.22 -12.48 -13.86
N SER A 50 -15.51 -12.17 -13.79
CA SER A 50 -16.55 -12.68 -14.70
C SER A 50 -16.89 -11.73 -15.86
N ILE A 51 -16.26 -10.56 -15.94
CA ILE A 51 -16.56 -9.58 -16.99
C ILE A 51 -16.08 -10.12 -18.34
N ILE A 52 -17.01 -10.23 -19.29
CA ILE A 52 -16.75 -10.71 -20.65
C ILE A 52 -16.08 -9.59 -21.47
N PRO A 53 -15.05 -9.88 -22.31
CA PRO A 53 -14.31 -8.90 -23.09
C PRO A 53 -15.10 -7.99 -24.04
N ASP A 54 -16.31 -8.41 -24.45
CA ASP A 54 -17.11 -7.66 -25.43
C ASP A 54 -18.01 -6.57 -24.82
N LYS A 55 -18.00 -6.43 -23.48
CA LYS A 55 -18.86 -5.46 -22.77
C LYS A 55 -18.22 -4.10 -22.51
N TRP A 56 -17.00 -3.89 -23.00
CA TRP A 56 -16.22 -2.69 -22.72
C TRP A 56 -16.52 -1.59 -23.72
N GLN A 57 -16.66 -0.37 -23.20
CA GLN A 57 -16.91 0.83 -24.00
C GLN A 57 -15.72 1.78 -23.88
N LYS A 58 -15.33 2.42 -24.99
CA LYS A 58 -14.28 3.44 -24.93
C LYS A 58 -14.75 4.63 -24.10
N THR A 59 -13.87 5.14 -23.24
CA THR A 59 -14.16 6.40 -22.57
C THR A 59 -14.12 7.56 -23.57
N ASN A 60 -15.16 8.39 -23.55
CA ASN A 60 -15.24 9.62 -24.34
C ASN A 60 -15.91 10.70 -23.50
N ILE A 61 -15.32 11.88 -23.41
CA ILE A 61 -15.88 13.05 -22.71
C ILE A 61 -17.29 13.36 -23.21
N LYS A 62 -17.57 13.17 -24.50
CA LYS A 62 -18.90 13.41 -25.08
C LYS A 62 -19.98 12.46 -24.52
N ASN A 63 -19.57 11.30 -24.00
CA ASN A 63 -20.44 10.29 -23.40
C ASN A 63 -20.43 10.34 -21.85
N CYS A 64 -19.97 11.45 -21.24
CA CYS A 64 -19.89 11.59 -19.78
C CYS A 64 -21.24 11.61 -19.04
N LYS A 65 -22.37 11.44 -19.75
CA LYS A 65 -23.69 11.21 -19.14
C LYS A 65 -23.70 9.93 -18.32
N ASP A 66 -22.89 8.96 -18.72
CA ASP A 66 -22.63 7.76 -17.97
C ASP A 66 -21.72 8.15 -16.82
N ARG A 67 -22.27 8.30 -15.62
CA ARG A 67 -21.77 7.86 -14.29
C ARG A 67 -20.26 7.51 -14.11
N ILE A 68 -19.34 8.13 -14.83
CA ILE A 68 -17.91 7.82 -14.91
C ILE A 68 -17.07 8.96 -14.34
N HIS A 69 -15.90 8.61 -13.82
CA HIS A 69 -14.93 9.57 -13.31
C HIS A 69 -14.36 10.42 -14.44
N LEU A 70 -14.55 11.74 -14.38
CA LEU A 70 -14.14 12.69 -15.44
C LEU A 70 -12.68 12.52 -15.85
N LYS A 71 -11.76 12.29 -14.90
CA LYS A 71 -10.35 12.10 -15.21
C LYS A 71 -10.07 10.82 -15.99
N MET A 72 -10.81 9.74 -15.73
CA MET A 72 -10.74 8.54 -16.56
C MET A 72 -11.35 8.79 -17.94
N ALA A 73 -12.45 9.54 -18.01
CA ALA A 73 -13.14 9.87 -19.26
C ALA A 73 -12.26 10.62 -20.28
N GLN A 74 -11.25 11.35 -19.79
CA GLN A 74 -10.31 12.15 -20.57
C GLN A 74 -9.20 11.33 -21.24
N ASN A 75 -9.03 10.05 -20.90
CA ASN A 75 -7.98 9.19 -21.45
C ASN A 75 -8.57 8.20 -22.47
N ASN A 76 -8.25 8.34 -23.75
CA ASN A 76 -8.76 7.48 -24.83
C ASN A 76 -8.18 6.05 -24.83
N GLU A 77 -7.18 5.76 -24.01
CA GLU A 77 -6.60 4.42 -23.81
C GLU A 77 -7.32 3.65 -22.69
N ILE A 78 -8.36 4.23 -22.10
CA ILE A 78 -9.17 3.61 -21.06
C ILE A 78 -10.52 3.20 -21.65
N GLU A 79 -10.96 2.02 -21.24
CA GLU A 79 -12.30 1.52 -21.50
C GLU A 79 -13.00 1.31 -20.17
N TYR A 80 -14.31 1.37 -20.19
CA TYR A 80 -15.13 1.21 -19.00
C TYR A 80 -16.28 0.25 -19.22
N HIS A 81 -16.79 -0.28 -18.11
CA HIS A 81 -17.95 -1.16 -18.05
C HIS A 81 -18.77 -0.81 -16.81
N ILE A 82 -20.09 -0.73 -16.96
CA ILE A 82 -21.02 -0.48 -15.85
C ILE A 82 -21.85 -1.74 -15.64
N SER A 83 -21.78 -2.30 -14.43
CA SER A 83 -22.55 -3.48 -14.09
C SER A 83 -24.01 -3.13 -13.81
N PRO A 84 -24.99 -3.85 -14.40
CA PRO A 84 -26.39 -3.73 -13.99
C PRO A 84 -26.63 -4.14 -12.52
N LYS A 85 -25.79 -5.05 -11.98
CA LYS A 85 -25.88 -5.58 -10.61
C LYS A 85 -25.12 -4.72 -9.59
N TYR A 86 -23.92 -4.26 -9.94
CA TYR A 86 -23.06 -3.45 -9.07
C TYR A 86 -23.00 -2.01 -9.58
N ARG A 87 -24.16 -1.33 -9.57
CA ARG A 87 -24.34 0.02 -10.14
C ARG A 87 -23.55 1.12 -9.43
N ASP A 88 -23.08 0.83 -8.23
CA ASP A 88 -22.25 1.74 -7.44
C ASP A 88 -20.78 1.69 -7.86
N PHE A 89 -20.40 0.81 -8.80
CA PHE A 89 -19.05 0.70 -9.32
C PHE A 89 -19.01 0.92 -10.83
N VAL A 90 -17.97 1.62 -11.27
CA VAL A 90 -17.52 1.60 -12.66
C VAL A 90 -16.24 0.80 -12.72
N PHE A 91 -16.19 -0.13 -13.67
CA PHE A 91 -15.01 -0.92 -13.94
C PHE A 91 -14.24 -0.27 -15.07
N TYR A 92 -12.93 -0.16 -14.92
CA TYR A 92 -12.04 0.37 -15.95
C TYR A 92 -10.98 -0.65 -16.31
N ARG A 93 -10.55 -0.63 -17.57
CA ARG A 93 -9.35 -1.32 -18.04
C ARG A 93 -8.60 -0.42 -19.01
N ARG A 94 -7.32 -0.72 -19.23
CA ARG A 94 -6.60 -0.14 -20.36
C ARG A 94 -6.90 -0.96 -21.61
N THR A 95 -7.01 -0.30 -22.76
CA THR A 95 -7.25 -0.94 -24.05
C THR A 95 -6.25 -2.09 -24.26
N ASN A 96 -6.74 -3.24 -24.72
CA ASN A 96 -5.94 -4.47 -24.94
C ASN A 96 -5.29 -5.06 -23.68
N THR A 97 -5.78 -4.74 -22.49
CA THR A 97 -5.35 -5.39 -21.24
C THR A 97 -6.53 -6.09 -20.57
N ASN A 98 -6.24 -7.14 -19.80
CA ASN A 98 -7.23 -7.81 -18.95
C ASN A 98 -7.21 -7.31 -17.51
N MET A 99 -6.46 -6.25 -17.21
CA MET A 99 -6.30 -5.71 -15.86
C MET A 99 -7.46 -4.77 -15.54
N VAL A 100 -8.31 -5.19 -14.62
CA VAL A 100 -9.51 -4.42 -14.25
C VAL A 100 -9.34 -3.74 -12.90
N ILE A 101 -9.73 -2.46 -12.84
CA ILE A 101 -9.93 -1.71 -11.60
C ILE A 101 -11.41 -1.37 -11.41
N GLY A 102 -11.96 -1.67 -10.24
CA GLY A 102 -13.30 -1.24 -9.85
C GLY A 102 -13.20 0.03 -9.01
N ILE A 103 -13.90 1.09 -9.41
CA ILE A 103 -13.94 2.37 -8.67
C ILE A 103 -15.38 2.70 -8.33
N HIS A 104 -15.63 2.91 -7.05
CA HIS A 104 -16.94 3.30 -6.55
C HIS A 104 -17.33 4.68 -7.11
N ILE A 105 -18.54 4.83 -7.63
CA ILE A 105 -19.00 6.05 -8.29
C ILE A 105 -19.25 7.21 -7.32
N ASN A 106 -19.77 6.90 -6.12
CA ASN A 106 -20.14 7.95 -5.16
C ASN A 106 -18.89 8.61 -4.58
N ASN A 107 -18.58 9.80 -5.09
CA ASN A 107 -17.58 10.74 -4.60
C ASN A 107 -16.14 10.20 -4.52
N ALA A 108 -15.81 9.09 -5.18
CA ALA A 108 -14.40 8.74 -5.35
C ALA A 108 -13.75 9.80 -6.26
N LYS A 109 -12.81 10.54 -5.70
CA LYS A 109 -12.09 11.59 -6.40
C LYS A 109 -10.80 11.03 -6.99
N ILE A 110 -10.82 10.79 -8.29
CA ILE A 110 -9.62 10.45 -9.07
C ILE A 110 -9.01 11.75 -9.60
N CYS A 111 -7.83 12.14 -9.10
CA CYS A 111 -7.19 13.40 -9.48
C CYS A 111 -6.60 13.38 -10.90
N SER A 112 -6.25 12.20 -11.41
CA SER A 112 -5.65 12.02 -12.74
C SER A 112 -5.85 10.62 -13.30
N SER A 113 -5.84 10.47 -14.62
CA SER A 113 -5.76 9.19 -15.33
C SER A 113 -4.36 8.58 -15.31
N ASN A 114 -3.34 9.30 -14.81
CA ASN A 114 -1.98 8.80 -14.60
C ASN A 114 -1.90 7.96 -13.31
N ILE A 115 -2.82 7.03 -13.14
CA ILE A 115 -2.73 5.97 -12.15
C ILE A 115 -2.47 4.65 -12.87
N TYR A 116 -1.70 3.79 -12.23
CA TYR A 116 -1.31 2.49 -12.77
C TYR A 116 -1.89 1.42 -11.84
N TRP A 117 -2.48 0.39 -12.42
CA TRP A 117 -3.10 -0.68 -11.67
C TRP A 117 -2.81 -2.02 -12.35
N GLU A 118 -2.67 -3.06 -11.54
CA GLU A 118 -2.79 -4.43 -11.99
C GLU A 118 -4.22 -4.94 -11.81
N ASP A 119 -4.44 -6.22 -12.08
CA ASP A 119 -5.78 -6.80 -12.04
C ASP A 119 -6.38 -6.88 -10.64
N GLY A 120 -7.70 -6.72 -10.53
CA GLY A 120 -8.44 -6.92 -9.28
C GLY A 120 -8.31 -5.77 -8.26
N VAL A 121 -7.89 -4.57 -8.69
CA VAL A 121 -7.81 -3.41 -7.79
C VAL A 121 -9.21 -2.87 -7.53
N LEU A 122 -9.50 -2.54 -6.27
CA LEU A 122 -10.80 -1.99 -5.85
C LEU A 122 -10.63 -0.71 -5.03
N ILE A 123 -11.33 0.35 -5.43
CA ILE A 123 -11.35 1.64 -4.76
C ILE A 123 -12.75 1.93 -4.25
N GLY A 124 -12.86 2.13 -2.94
CA GLY A 124 -14.12 2.36 -2.23
C GLY A 124 -14.69 3.77 -2.36
N LYS A 125 -15.80 3.99 -1.66
CA LYS A 125 -16.58 5.24 -1.73
C LYS A 125 -15.84 6.39 -1.05
N ASN A 126 -16.08 7.63 -1.51
CA ASN A 126 -15.46 8.84 -0.94
C ASN A 126 -13.91 8.80 -0.83
N CYS A 127 -13.24 7.91 -1.60
CA CYS A 127 -11.79 7.86 -1.62
C CYS A 127 -11.20 9.05 -2.39
N SER A 128 -10.00 9.48 -2.04
CA SER A 128 -9.24 10.48 -2.80
C SER A 128 -7.93 9.87 -3.30
N ILE A 129 -7.79 9.76 -4.62
CA ILE A 129 -6.65 9.12 -5.28
C ILE A 129 -5.87 10.18 -6.04
N GLY A 130 -4.60 10.35 -5.66
CA GLY A 130 -3.66 11.28 -6.26
C GLY A 130 -3.12 10.86 -7.64
N HIS A 131 -1.97 11.44 -8.00
CA HIS A 131 -1.31 11.27 -9.29
C HIS A 131 -0.16 10.25 -9.20
N TYR A 132 0.13 9.55 -10.29
CA TYR A 132 1.29 8.65 -10.40
C TYR A 132 1.33 7.59 -9.30
N ILE A 133 0.16 7.07 -8.94
CA ILE A 133 0.04 5.98 -7.98
C ILE A 133 0.11 4.66 -8.73
N TYR A 134 0.82 3.69 -8.14
CA TYR A 134 0.79 2.31 -8.58
C TYR A 134 0.05 1.44 -7.56
N PHE A 135 -0.92 0.68 -8.06
CA PHE A 135 -1.64 -0.36 -7.33
C PHE A 135 -1.26 -1.74 -7.89
N GLY A 136 -0.68 -2.60 -7.05
CA GLY A 136 -0.43 -3.99 -7.39
C GLY A 136 -1.72 -4.81 -7.45
N LYS A 137 -1.60 -6.06 -7.90
CA LYS A 137 -2.75 -6.96 -8.08
C LYS A 137 -3.56 -7.10 -6.78
N ASN A 138 -4.89 -7.17 -6.88
CA ASN A 138 -5.80 -7.37 -5.75
C ASN A 138 -5.69 -6.34 -4.60
N VAL A 139 -5.15 -5.13 -4.85
CA VAL A 139 -5.15 -4.08 -3.83
C VAL A 139 -6.56 -3.57 -3.59
N THR A 140 -6.92 -3.42 -2.31
CA THR A 140 -8.21 -2.82 -1.92
C THR A 140 -7.97 -1.56 -1.10
N VAL A 141 -8.55 -0.45 -1.55
CA VAL A 141 -8.59 0.82 -0.80
C VAL A 141 -10.03 1.03 -0.33
N SER A 142 -10.24 0.92 0.98
CA SER A 142 -11.55 1.03 1.61
C SER A 142 -12.02 2.48 1.74
N ASP A 143 -13.27 2.65 2.15
CA ASP A 143 -14.02 3.90 2.12
C ASP A 143 -13.32 5.07 2.84
N PHE A 144 -13.51 6.28 2.31
CA PHE A 144 -12.98 7.54 2.88
C PHE A 144 -11.45 7.63 2.97
N SER A 145 -10.73 6.69 2.37
CA SER A 145 -9.27 6.69 2.42
C SER A 145 -8.66 7.60 1.36
N THR A 146 -7.49 8.15 1.70
CA THR A 146 -6.76 9.07 0.82
C THR A 146 -5.40 8.48 0.49
N ILE A 147 -5.13 8.28 -0.80
CA ILE A 147 -3.82 7.88 -1.31
C ILE A 147 -3.22 9.07 -2.07
N ASN A 148 -2.16 9.66 -1.54
CA ASN A 148 -1.52 10.83 -2.15
C ASN A 148 -0.52 10.45 -3.24
N ASN A 149 -0.07 11.46 -3.98
CA ASN A 149 0.71 11.30 -5.21
C ASN A 149 2.02 10.51 -5.02
N ASN A 150 2.45 9.84 -6.10
CA ASN A 150 3.72 9.11 -6.20
C ASN A 150 3.85 7.97 -5.18
N SER A 151 2.74 7.37 -4.77
CA SER A 151 2.74 6.25 -3.82
C SER A 151 2.71 4.91 -4.55
N TYR A 152 3.32 3.89 -3.94
CA TYR A 152 3.33 2.52 -4.43
C TYR A 152 2.65 1.63 -3.40
N ILE A 153 1.67 0.83 -3.84
CA ILE A 153 0.99 -0.14 -2.98
C ILE A 153 1.11 -1.51 -3.64
N GLY A 154 1.82 -2.43 -2.98
CA GLY A 154 2.10 -3.77 -3.48
C GLY A 154 0.89 -4.70 -3.50
N GLU A 155 1.04 -5.84 -4.19
CA GLU A 155 0.01 -6.85 -4.41
C GLU A 155 -0.66 -7.29 -3.11
N GLY A 156 -1.98 -7.46 -3.14
CA GLY A 156 -2.76 -8.05 -2.05
C GLY A 156 -2.84 -7.19 -0.79
N SER A 157 -2.36 -5.94 -0.84
CA SER A 157 -2.44 -5.03 0.29
C SER A 157 -3.84 -4.46 0.47
N PHE A 158 -4.24 -4.29 1.72
CA PHE A 158 -5.52 -3.71 2.13
C PHE A 158 -5.27 -2.39 2.88
N ILE A 159 -5.93 -1.33 2.42
CA ILE A 159 -5.96 -0.03 3.09
C ILE A 159 -7.35 0.18 3.67
N GLY A 160 -7.45 0.13 5.00
CA GLY A 160 -8.67 0.27 5.77
C GLY A 160 -9.28 1.66 5.66
N SER A 161 -10.53 1.80 6.10
CA SER A 161 -11.32 3.01 5.92
C SER A 161 -10.76 4.21 6.70
N ASN A 162 -10.94 5.42 6.18
CA ASN A 162 -10.42 6.68 6.75
C ASN A 162 -8.89 6.71 6.94
N SER A 163 -8.16 5.83 6.26
CA SER A 163 -6.71 5.81 6.34
C SER A 163 -6.11 6.78 5.31
N VAL A 164 -5.01 7.42 5.68
CA VAL A 164 -4.34 8.43 4.86
C VAL A 164 -2.91 7.99 4.60
N LEU A 165 -2.58 7.82 3.33
CA LEU A 165 -1.22 7.61 2.87
C LEU A 165 -0.75 8.91 2.22
N LYS A 166 0.30 9.50 2.78
CA LYS A 166 0.91 10.73 2.27
C LYS A 166 1.82 10.44 1.09
N TYR A 167 2.29 11.51 0.46
CA TYR A 167 3.06 11.47 -0.78
C TYR A 167 4.30 10.58 -0.66
N LYS A 168 4.68 9.92 -1.75
CA LYS A 168 5.93 9.13 -1.83
C LYS A 168 6.02 8.04 -0.76
N THR A 169 4.90 7.38 -0.48
CA THR A 169 4.86 6.21 0.41
C THR A 169 5.01 4.93 -0.40
N TYR A 170 5.92 4.06 0.01
CA TYR A 170 6.05 2.69 -0.51
C TYR A 170 5.47 1.70 0.50
N ILE A 171 4.53 0.89 0.04
CA ILE A 171 3.97 -0.24 0.77
C ILE A 171 4.24 -1.48 -0.07
N GLY A 172 4.92 -2.45 0.54
CA GLY A 172 5.19 -3.76 -0.04
C GLY A 172 3.93 -4.58 -0.23
N ASN A 173 4.11 -5.85 -0.56
CA ASN A 173 3.02 -6.77 -0.82
C ASN A 173 2.38 -7.26 0.48
N TYR A 174 1.09 -7.57 0.40
CA TYR A 174 0.31 -8.24 1.43
C TYR A 174 0.30 -7.50 2.76
N ASN A 175 0.35 -6.18 2.77
CA ASN A 175 0.21 -5.40 4.00
C ASN A 175 -1.26 -5.19 4.34
N ILE A 176 -1.62 -5.27 5.62
CA ILE A 176 -2.94 -4.90 6.12
C ILE A 176 -2.80 -3.65 6.97
N ILE A 177 -3.37 -2.55 6.50
CA ILE A 177 -3.52 -1.32 7.26
C ILE A 177 -4.98 -1.21 7.65
N ASP A 178 -5.30 -1.33 8.94
CA ASP A 178 -6.67 -1.19 9.43
C ASP A 178 -7.12 0.29 9.35
N LYS A 179 -8.31 0.59 9.88
CA LYS A 179 -8.94 1.91 9.82
C LYS A 179 -8.18 3.01 10.56
N ASN A 180 -8.39 4.25 10.10
CA ASN A 180 -7.93 5.49 10.74
C ASN A 180 -6.39 5.62 10.86
N ASN A 181 -5.62 4.90 10.06
CA ASN A 181 -4.16 5.00 10.08
C ASN A 181 -3.68 6.24 9.30
N LYS A 182 -2.70 6.95 9.84
CA LYS A 182 -2.07 8.11 9.19
C LYS A 182 -0.60 7.81 8.91
N ILE A 183 -0.27 7.67 7.64
CA ILE A 183 1.00 7.12 7.17
C ILE A 183 1.72 8.16 6.31
N GLY A 184 3.00 8.41 6.63
CA GLY A 184 3.84 9.41 5.98
C GLY A 184 3.55 10.84 6.43
N LEU A 185 3.12 11.06 7.68
CA LEU A 185 2.91 12.41 8.19
C LEU A 185 4.25 13.15 8.36
N PHE A 186 4.25 14.44 8.04
CA PHE A 186 5.29 15.37 8.44
C PHE A 186 4.81 16.07 9.71
N PHE A 187 5.54 15.93 10.80
CA PHE A 187 5.40 16.85 11.92
C PHE A 187 6.52 17.87 11.80
N ASP A 188 6.16 19.15 11.86
CA ASP A 188 7.03 20.32 11.62
C ASP A 188 8.14 20.50 12.68
N GLN A 189 8.33 19.49 13.52
CA GLN A 189 9.48 19.43 14.40
C GLN A 189 10.68 19.17 13.50
N ALA A 190 11.47 20.23 13.26
CA ALA A 190 12.75 20.13 12.60
C ALA A 190 13.47 18.93 13.21
N ILE A 191 13.65 17.87 12.41
CA ILE A 191 14.43 16.71 12.81
C ILE A 191 15.76 17.29 13.30
N ASP A 192 16.07 17.07 14.58
CA ASP A 192 17.22 17.70 15.19
C ASP A 192 18.45 17.23 14.41
N LYS A 193 19.09 18.16 13.69
CA LYS A 193 20.24 17.86 12.85
C LYS A 193 21.37 17.24 13.66
N ASN A 194 21.45 17.57 14.95
CA ASN A 194 22.44 17.01 15.87
C ASN A 194 22.23 15.50 16.05
N ILE A 195 20.99 15.02 16.10
CA ILE A 195 20.68 13.57 16.24
C ILE A 195 21.14 12.79 15.01
N ILE A 196 21.00 13.37 13.81
CA ILE A 196 21.44 12.72 12.57
C ILE A 196 22.96 12.58 12.53
N ASP A 197 23.71 13.57 13.02
CA ASP A 197 25.17 13.57 12.92
C ASP A 197 25.87 12.68 13.95
N ASP A 198 25.26 12.48 15.11
CA ASP A 198 25.85 11.68 16.21
C ASP A 198 25.70 10.16 16.02
N ASP A 199 24.66 9.70 15.31
CA ASP A 199 24.43 8.26 15.05
C ASP A 199 24.69 7.91 13.57
N LYS A 200 25.79 7.19 13.32
CA LYS A 200 26.19 6.73 11.98
C LYS A 200 25.11 5.92 11.26
N ASN A 201 24.29 5.14 11.98
CA ASN A 201 23.24 4.32 11.39
C ASN A 201 22.04 5.18 10.98
N VAL A 202 21.64 6.13 11.83
CA VAL A 202 20.59 7.10 11.51
C VAL A 202 20.99 7.96 10.31
N LYS A 203 22.25 8.43 10.28
CA LYS A 203 22.81 9.15 9.13
C LYS A 203 22.75 8.34 7.85
N TYR A 204 23.20 7.08 7.92
CA TYR A 204 23.19 6.17 6.78
C TYR A 204 21.77 5.98 6.22
N LEU A 205 20.81 5.66 7.10
CA LEU A 205 19.41 5.50 6.70
C LEU A 205 18.85 6.78 6.07
N ALA A 206 19.07 7.93 6.71
CA ALA A 206 18.60 9.21 6.21
C ALA A 206 19.17 9.49 4.80
N ASP A 207 20.45 9.18 4.58
CA ASP A 207 21.09 9.37 3.29
C ASP A 207 20.60 8.39 2.22
N GLU A 208 20.29 7.14 2.57
CA GLU A 208 19.67 6.18 1.64
C GLU A 208 18.22 6.55 1.31
N LEU A 209 17.42 6.97 2.29
CA LEU A 209 16.05 7.45 2.04
C LEU A 209 16.02 8.72 1.19
N LYS A 210 17.03 9.61 1.30
CA LYS A 210 17.17 10.77 0.40
C LYS A 210 17.46 10.36 -1.05
N LYS A 211 18.13 9.23 -1.28
CA LYS A 211 18.38 8.68 -2.62
C LYS A 211 17.16 7.94 -3.17
N SER A 212 16.32 7.41 -2.29
CA SER A 212 15.07 6.75 -2.65
C SER A 212 14.05 7.75 -3.23
N PRO A 213 13.21 7.33 -4.20
CA PRO A 213 12.07 8.13 -4.62
C PRO A 213 10.97 8.21 -3.53
N PHE A 214 11.05 7.36 -2.50
CA PHE A 214 10.08 7.25 -1.41
C PHE A 214 10.63 7.82 -0.10
N PHE A 215 9.77 8.52 0.63
CA PHE A 215 10.10 9.02 1.97
C PHE A 215 9.77 8.01 3.06
N LEU A 216 8.92 7.02 2.78
CA LEU A 216 8.51 6.01 3.73
C LEU A 216 8.51 4.67 3.04
N ILE A 217 9.13 3.66 3.65
CA ILE A 217 9.20 2.30 3.12
C ILE A 217 8.64 1.35 4.16
N ILE A 218 7.54 0.68 3.80
CA ILE A 218 6.96 -0.44 4.54
C ILE A 218 7.14 -1.67 3.67
N CYS A 219 7.88 -2.66 4.15
CA CYS A 219 8.11 -3.92 3.45
C CYS A 219 6.88 -4.85 3.53
N ASP A 220 7.05 -6.13 3.22
CA ASP A 220 5.93 -7.04 2.94
C ASP A 220 5.27 -7.59 4.23
N GLN A 221 4.00 -7.96 4.16
CA GLN A 221 3.31 -8.77 5.19
C GLN A 221 3.27 -8.12 6.59
N ASN A 222 3.17 -6.80 6.70
CA ASN A 222 2.92 -6.15 7.98
C ASN A 222 1.43 -6.02 8.27
N PHE A 223 1.07 -6.12 9.54
CA PHE A 223 -0.24 -5.78 10.07
C PHE A 223 -0.16 -4.50 10.90
N PHE A 224 -0.99 -3.53 10.56
CA PHE A 224 -1.14 -2.29 11.30
C PHE A 224 -2.57 -2.17 11.80
N GLY A 225 -2.74 -2.30 13.12
CA GLY A 225 -4.03 -2.10 13.78
C GLY A 225 -4.56 -0.67 13.63
N LYS A 226 -5.76 -0.42 14.15
CA LYS A 226 -6.44 0.88 14.00
C LYS A 226 -5.72 2.05 14.68
N ASP A 227 -6.01 3.24 14.18
CA ASP A 227 -5.67 4.53 14.82
C ASP A 227 -4.15 4.80 14.97
N GLY A 228 -3.31 4.18 14.14
CA GLY A 228 -1.85 4.34 14.19
C GLY A 228 -1.33 5.55 13.41
N ILE A 229 -0.12 5.98 13.78
CA ILE A 229 0.61 7.05 13.11
C ILE A 229 2.00 6.55 12.72
N ILE A 230 2.36 6.75 11.45
CA ILE A 230 3.70 6.52 10.92
C ILE A 230 4.16 7.81 10.27
N GLU A 231 5.28 8.34 10.72
CA GLU A 231 5.87 9.53 10.12
C GLU A 231 6.77 9.19 8.93
N ILE A 232 7.14 10.22 8.17
CA ILE A 232 8.07 10.06 7.05
C ILE A 232 9.47 9.63 7.52
N ASN A 233 10.34 9.31 6.57
CA ASN A 233 11.71 8.86 6.78
C ASN A 233 11.80 7.59 7.65
N THR A 234 10.78 6.74 7.63
CA THR A 234 10.73 5.50 8.40
C THR A 234 10.99 4.31 7.48
N LEU A 235 11.68 3.28 8.00
CA LEU A 235 11.83 1.98 7.36
C LEU A 235 11.20 0.90 8.25
N ILE A 236 10.16 0.24 7.78
CA ILE A 236 9.52 -0.88 8.50
C ILE A 236 9.73 -2.14 7.68
N MET A 237 10.46 -3.08 8.26
CA MET A 237 10.71 -4.38 7.65
C MET A 237 9.48 -5.26 7.65
N SER A 238 9.61 -6.45 7.07
CA SER A 238 8.48 -7.32 6.82
C SER A 238 7.91 -7.92 8.11
N LYS A 239 6.70 -8.48 8.05
CA LYS A 239 6.18 -9.40 9.08
C LYS A 239 5.95 -8.81 10.48
N ASN A 240 5.90 -7.49 10.63
CA ASN A 240 5.58 -6.86 11.89
C ASN A 240 4.07 -6.81 12.15
N ILE A 241 3.69 -6.87 13.43
CA ILE A 241 2.32 -6.75 13.90
C ILE A 241 2.27 -5.59 14.88
N PHE A 242 1.59 -4.51 14.51
CA PHE A 242 1.30 -3.39 15.39
C PHE A 242 -0.16 -3.49 15.82
N ASP A 243 -0.43 -3.59 17.13
CA ASP A 243 -1.79 -3.40 17.67
C ASP A 243 -2.18 -1.90 17.56
N SER A 244 -3.33 -1.50 18.08
CA SER A 244 -3.92 -0.18 17.88
C SER A 244 -3.16 0.99 18.53
N LYS A 245 -3.35 2.19 17.97
CA LYS A 245 -2.87 3.47 18.51
C LYS A 245 -1.34 3.57 18.65
N TYR A 246 -0.60 2.88 17.79
CA TYR A 246 0.85 2.95 17.75
C TYR A 246 1.32 4.28 17.14
N ILE A 247 2.52 4.73 17.50
CA ILE A 247 3.17 5.92 16.94
C ILE A 247 4.60 5.54 16.56
N ILE A 248 4.93 5.63 15.28
CA ILE A 248 6.29 5.43 14.78
C ILE A 248 6.76 6.78 14.23
N LYS A 249 7.72 7.37 14.94
CA LYS A 249 8.29 8.66 14.59
C LYS A 249 9.27 8.57 13.43
N SER A 250 9.60 9.73 12.88
CA SER A 250 10.54 9.86 11.78
C SER A 250 11.89 9.24 12.10
N LEU A 251 12.58 8.72 11.09
CA LEU A 251 13.89 8.03 11.21
C LEU A 251 13.87 6.73 12.01
N ALA A 252 12.70 6.24 12.43
CA ALA A 252 12.63 4.91 13.03
C ALA A 252 12.92 3.81 12.00
N THR A 253 13.67 2.81 12.43
CA THR A 253 13.84 1.55 11.69
C THR A 253 13.29 0.42 12.52
N ILE A 254 12.34 -0.33 11.98
CA ILE A 254 11.76 -1.50 12.65
C ILE A 254 12.21 -2.74 11.89
N SER A 255 12.95 -3.62 12.57
CA SER A 255 13.34 -4.95 12.07
C SER A 255 12.13 -5.83 11.76
N ASP A 256 12.33 -6.99 11.14
CA ASP A 256 11.23 -7.85 10.72
C ASP A 256 10.66 -8.67 11.88
N SER A 257 9.46 -9.22 11.68
CA SER A 257 8.89 -10.26 12.54
C SER A 257 8.64 -9.86 14.01
N ASN A 258 8.40 -8.58 14.31
CA ASN A 258 8.07 -8.11 15.65
C ASN A 258 6.57 -8.06 15.92
N SER A 259 6.20 -8.05 17.20
CA SER A 259 4.84 -7.76 17.66
C SER A 259 4.87 -6.63 18.68
N PHE A 260 4.11 -5.57 18.42
CA PHE A 260 4.06 -4.37 19.23
C PHE A 260 2.67 -4.21 19.86
N PRO A 261 2.60 -3.99 21.18
CA PRO A 261 1.33 -3.85 21.87
C PRO A 261 0.65 -2.51 21.57
N ARG A 262 -0.60 -2.39 22.01
CA ARG A 262 -1.36 -1.14 21.95
C ARG A 262 -0.57 0.03 22.54
N TYR A 263 -0.68 1.21 21.92
CA TYR A 263 0.03 2.43 22.33
C TYR A 263 1.56 2.36 22.24
N PHE A 264 2.12 1.40 21.49
CA PHE A 264 3.55 1.36 21.21
C PHE A 264 4.04 2.68 20.61
N LYS A 265 5.19 3.16 21.08
CA LYS A 265 5.85 4.36 20.55
C LYS A 265 7.29 4.01 20.18
N ALA A 266 7.62 4.14 18.90
CA ALA A 266 9.00 4.14 18.42
C ALA A 266 9.43 5.58 18.17
N SER A 267 10.52 6.01 18.81
CA SER A 267 11.23 7.25 18.52
C SER A 267 12.38 7.00 17.54
N GLU A 268 13.10 8.07 17.19
CA GLU A 268 14.29 8.13 16.33
C GLU A 268 15.38 7.15 16.78
N CYS A 269 15.24 5.87 16.45
CA CYS A 269 16.19 4.79 16.74
C CYS A 269 15.79 3.51 15.98
N SER A 270 16.77 2.62 15.80
CA SER A 270 16.56 1.29 15.26
C SER A 270 16.05 0.34 16.35
N PHE A 271 14.96 -0.36 16.09
CA PHE A 271 14.43 -1.42 16.95
C PHE A 271 14.70 -2.78 16.32
N ASN A 272 15.71 -3.48 16.85
CA ASN A 272 15.97 -4.88 16.59
C ASN A 272 15.30 -5.73 17.65
N GLY A 273 14.13 -6.29 17.37
CA GLY A 273 13.53 -7.27 18.26
C GLY A 273 14.01 -8.67 17.87
N TYR A 274 14.97 -9.19 18.63
CA TYR A 274 15.23 -10.64 18.66
C TYR A 274 14.08 -11.34 19.41
N SER A 275 12.91 -11.41 18.79
CA SER A 275 11.72 -12.07 19.33
C SER A 275 11.69 -13.56 18.97
N ARG A 276 12.60 -14.32 19.59
CA ARG A 276 12.30 -15.72 19.98
C ARG A 276 12.57 -15.96 21.47
N LYS A 277 13.50 -15.19 22.07
CA LYS A 277 13.84 -15.29 23.50
C LYS A 277 12.92 -14.51 24.45
N TYR A 278 12.07 -13.60 23.96
CA TYR A 278 11.19 -12.79 24.84
C TYR A 278 9.96 -13.55 25.39
N ARG A 279 9.61 -14.72 24.83
CA ARG A 279 8.55 -15.59 25.41
C ARG A 279 9.05 -16.54 26.50
N GLU A 280 10.35 -16.85 26.54
CA GLU A 280 10.92 -17.79 27.52
C GLU A 280 11.69 -17.09 28.65
N ASN A 281 12.02 -15.81 28.53
CA ASN A 281 12.97 -15.14 29.45
C ASN A 281 12.37 -14.10 30.42
N LEU A 282 11.05 -14.01 30.59
CA LEU A 282 10.50 -13.22 31.71
C LEU A 282 10.88 -13.82 33.08
N ASP A 283 11.26 -15.10 33.15
CA ASP A 283 11.87 -15.71 34.34
C ASP A 283 13.42 -15.71 34.35
N PHE A 284 14.08 -15.51 33.20
CA PHE A 284 15.53 -15.69 33.07
C PHE A 284 16.34 -14.37 33.00
N LEU A 285 15.72 -13.25 32.62
CA LEU A 285 16.40 -11.95 32.41
C LEU A 285 16.65 -11.14 33.69
N SER A 286 16.39 -11.68 34.88
CA SER A 286 16.90 -11.10 36.13
C SER A 286 18.40 -11.37 36.36
N LYS A 287 19.08 -12.19 35.54
CA LYS A 287 20.42 -12.73 35.90
C LYS A 287 21.60 -12.57 34.94
N ARG A 288 21.49 -12.01 33.73
CA ARG A 288 22.68 -11.85 32.85
C ARG A 288 22.61 -10.62 31.96
N ARG A 289 23.34 -9.56 32.32
CA ARG A 289 23.44 -8.31 31.57
C ARG A 289 24.82 -8.07 30.91
N ASP A 290 25.72 -9.05 30.86
CA ASP A 290 27.16 -8.77 30.67
C ASP A 290 27.86 -9.36 29.42
N TYR A 291 27.18 -9.90 28.39
CA TYR A 291 27.91 -10.68 27.35
C TYR A 291 27.66 -10.40 25.86
N MET A 292 27.18 -9.21 25.48
CA MET A 292 27.31 -8.79 24.07
C MET A 292 27.81 -7.34 23.97
N GLY A 293 28.91 -7.14 23.23
CA GLY A 293 29.51 -5.84 22.97
C GLY A 293 28.66 -5.05 21.96
N LYS A 294 28.52 -3.74 22.20
CA LYS A 294 27.66 -2.82 21.44
C LYS A 294 28.01 -2.67 19.95
N ASP A 295 29.20 -3.11 19.51
CA ASP A 295 29.70 -2.85 18.15
C ASP A 295 29.25 -3.91 17.13
N ASP A 296 29.03 -5.15 17.54
CA ASP A 296 28.59 -6.23 16.63
C ASP A 296 27.13 -6.05 16.18
N GLU A 297 26.26 -5.54 17.05
CA GLU A 297 24.85 -5.27 16.72
C GLU A 297 24.70 -4.13 15.68
N ARG A 298 25.60 -3.15 15.69
CA ARG A 298 25.54 -2.00 14.77
C ARG A 298 25.92 -2.38 13.34
N ASN A 299 26.89 -3.28 13.17
CA ASN A 299 27.36 -3.69 11.85
C ASN A 299 26.34 -4.56 11.09
N LEU A 300 25.61 -5.42 11.81
CA LEU A 300 24.55 -6.26 11.23
C LEU A 300 23.39 -5.42 10.66
N LEU A 301 22.96 -4.38 11.37
CA LEU A 301 21.87 -3.49 10.96
C LEU A 301 22.19 -2.76 9.63
N VAL A 302 23.42 -2.30 9.46
CA VAL A 302 23.86 -1.59 8.24
C VAL A 302 23.87 -2.52 7.03
N ILE A 303 24.28 -3.79 7.21
CA ILE A 303 24.35 -4.78 6.14
C ILE A 303 22.94 -5.18 5.66
N GLU A 304 22.02 -5.45 6.58
CA GLU A 304 20.63 -5.75 6.22
C GLU A 304 20.00 -4.57 5.49
N THR A 305 20.11 -3.36 6.06
CA THR A 305 19.55 -2.13 5.45
C THR A 305 20.07 -1.91 4.02
N LYS A 306 21.36 -2.10 3.77
CA LYS A 306 21.97 -2.04 2.43
C LYS A 306 21.33 -3.01 1.44
N ASN A 307 21.18 -4.27 1.84
CA ASN A 307 20.59 -5.30 0.98
C ASN A 307 19.12 -5.00 0.67
N ILE A 308 18.39 -4.42 1.63
CA ILE A 308 16.98 -4.04 1.45
C ILE A 308 16.85 -2.88 0.49
N PHE A 309 17.64 -1.82 0.65
CA PHE A 309 17.65 -0.72 -0.33
C PHE A 309 18.02 -1.25 -1.71
N HIS A 310 18.99 -2.15 -1.80
CA HIS A 310 19.34 -2.80 -3.04
C HIS A 310 18.17 -3.61 -3.62
N GLU A 311 17.45 -4.42 -2.82
CA GLU A 311 16.27 -5.15 -3.28
C GLU A 311 15.09 -4.25 -3.66
N VAL A 312 14.83 -3.18 -2.91
CA VAL A 312 13.77 -2.21 -3.22
C VAL A 312 14.11 -1.47 -4.51
N HIS A 313 15.34 -0.98 -4.65
CA HIS A 313 15.82 -0.38 -5.90
C HIS A 313 15.82 -1.38 -7.06
N LYS A 314 16.25 -2.62 -6.82
CA LYS A 314 16.27 -3.70 -7.81
C LYS A 314 14.86 -4.05 -8.24
N LYS A 315 13.90 -4.30 -7.32
CA LYS A 315 12.48 -4.52 -7.67
C LYS A 315 11.88 -3.32 -8.40
N PHE A 316 12.27 -2.10 -8.05
CA PHE A 316 11.84 -0.88 -8.74
C PHE A 316 12.41 -0.78 -10.17
N ASN A 317 13.65 -1.23 -10.39
CA ASN A 317 14.33 -1.18 -11.69
C ASN A 317 14.08 -2.41 -12.57
N GLU A 318 13.91 -3.60 -11.98
CA GLU A 318 13.69 -4.90 -12.66
C GLU A 318 12.26 -5.06 -13.15
N LYS A 319 11.29 -4.51 -12.41
CA LYS A 319 9.98 -4.21 -12.97
C LYS A 319 10.14 -3.04 -13.94
N ASN A 320 10.72 -3.33 -15.11
CA ASN A 320 10.63 -2.56 -16.36
C ASN A 320 9.19 -2.15 -16.71
N THR A 321 8.19 -2.41 -15.87
CA THR A 321 6.87 -1.78 -15.74
C THR A 321 6.88 -0.27 -15.42
N ILE A 322 8.04 0.41 -15.44
CA ILE A 322 8.13 1.84 -15.87
C ILE A 322 8.13 1.94 -17.42
N VAL A 323 7.76 0.87 -18.13
CA VAL A 323 7.25 0.94 -19.50
C VAL A 323 5.98 1.79 -19.44
N TYR A 324 6.12 3.02 -19.93
CA TYR A 324 5.15 4.13 -19.96
C TYR A 324 5.12 5.11 -18.76
N LEU A 325 6.28 5.48 -18.20
CA LEU A 325 6.53 6.93 -18.11
C LEU A 325 7.05 7.35 -19.49
N PRO A 326 6.35 8.22 -20.25
CA PRO A 326 6.83 8.67 -21.55
C PRO A 326 8.30 9.10 -21.43
N LYS A 327 9.18 8.63 -22.33
CA LYS A 327 10.62 8.97 -22.38
C LYS A 327 10.92 10.48 -22.29
N LYS A 328 9.92 11.35 -22.51
CA LYS A 328 9.98 12.81 -22.35
C LYS A 328 9.92 13.33 -20.90
N LEU A 329 9.65 12.49 -19.90
CA LEU A 329 9.73 12.83 -18.47
C LEU A 329 11.07 12.40 -17.86
N ARG A 330 12.19 12.69 -18.53
CA ARG A 330 13.44 12.91 -17.78
C ARG A 330 13.13 14.02 -16.79
N TYR A 331 13.30 13.74 -15.50
CA TYR A 331 13.12 14.68 -14.40
C TYR A 331 13.57 16.10 -14.80
N LYS A 332 12.62 16.98 -15.15
CA LYS A 332 12.85 18.41 -14.94
C LYS A 332 13.00 18.51 -13.43
N LYS A 333 14.19 18.87 -12.96
CA LYS A 333 14.40 19.31 -11.58
C LYS A 333 13.37 20.42 -11.34
N TYR A 334 12.27 20.10 -10.68
CA TYR A 334 11.38 21.11 -10.13
C TYR A 334 12.12 21.68 -8.92
N TYR A 335 12.90 22.72 -9.16
CA TYR A 335 13.26 23.63 -8.09
C TYR A 335 11.94 24.24 -7.59
N CYS A 336 11.62 24.02 -6.31
CA CYS A 336 10.65 24.86 -5.63
C CYS A 336 11.28 26.25 -5.49
N GLY A 337 11.10 27.08 -6.52
CA GLY A 337 11.44 28.49 -6.47
C GLY A 337 10.40 29.23 -5.63
N ASN A 338 10.86 29.85 -4.55
CA ASN A 338 10.13 30.89 -3.84
C ASN A 338 9.86 32.05 -4.82
N ASN A 339 8.66 32.11 -5.38
CA ASN A 339 8.21 33.33 -6.04
C ASN A 339 7.64 34.26 -4.96
N ARG A 340 8.48 35.21 -4.53
CA ARG A 340 7.98 36.52 -4.13
C ARG A 340 7.51 37.23 -5.38
N GLU A 341 6.28 37.72 -5.31
CA GLU A 341 5.72 38.71 -6.21
C GLU A 341 6.68 39.89 -6.35
N GLN A 342 6.86 40.37 -7.58
CA GLN A 342 7.06 41.78 -7.86
C GLN A 342 6.55 42.09 -9.26
N GLU A 343 5.76 43.15 -9.29
CA GLU A 343 5.08 43.82 -10.40
C GLU A 343 6.06 44.20 -11.53
N VAL A 344 5.63 44.05 -12.79
CA VAL A 344 5.33 45.12 -13.77
C VAL A 344 4.47 44.50 -14.88
#